data_AF-A0A7C7JAT7-F1
#
_entry.id   AF-A0A7C7JAT7-F1
#
_cell.length_a   1.000
_cell.length_b   1.000
_cell.length_c   1.000
_cell.angle_alpha   90.00
_cell.angle_beta   90.00
_cell.angle_gamma   90.00
#
_symmetry.space_group_name_H-M   'P 1'
#
loop_
_entity.id
_entity.type
_entity.pdbx_description
1 polymer ?
#
loop_
_entity_poly.entity_id
_entity_poly.type
_entity_poly.pdbx_seq_one_letter_code
_entity_poly.pdbx_strand_id
1 'polypeptide(L)'
;MKTAKFILTAFFGAIIFGQKGEIIPLSQKVGLTLDAEENLFYNVYSDIDGFESAQFYEVSIKTVITRITYVQYAQQKTSKRKYTMMEFLRMKEAVDVQPFITAEDRRMVKENLTYLQTDEILDGIQEDQYVTIHHRSGRRIRGTLKKYSDKMLAIQTPVSLEKIPIWDMESISYRESIKNRSSWEYPLYAFSALAGLALAEGWNEQTRPYIDSIWHYRFLGAMSGLLAGSEAFQTFNVLTSPKKYFALTPEEMDRLKE
;
A
#
# COMPACT_ATOMS: atom_id res chain seq x y z
N MET A 1 47.87 0.28 48.72
CA MET A 1 47.18 1.41 48.04
C MET A 1 46.77 0.93 46.65
N LYS A 2 45.47 1.07 46.30
CA LYS A 2 44.87 0.93 44.95
C LYS A 2 44.84 -0.46 44.27
N THR A 3 44.00 -1.38 44.73
CA THR A 3 43.35 -2.39 43.85
C THR A 3 42.02 -2.94 44.40
N ALA A 4 41.42 -2.33 45.43
CA ALA A 4 40.18 -2.80 46.06
C ALA A 4 38.94 -1.95 45.74
N LYS A 5 38.88 -1.31 44.56
CA LYS A 5 37.83 -0.33 44.22
C LYS A 5 37.21 -0.50 42.82
N PHE A 6 37.24 -1.71 42.26
CA PHE A 6 36.71 -1.96 40.91
C PHE A 6 35.77 -3.16 40.76
N ILE A 7 35.35 -3.79 41.85
CA ILE A 7 34.40 -4.93 41.82
C ILE A 7 33.02 -4.54 42.41
N LEU A 8 32.90 -3.36 43.03
CA LEU A 8 31.65 -2.91 43.67
C LEU A 8 30.82 -1.95 42.81
N THR A 9 30.99 -1.96 41.48
CA THR A 9 30.22 -1.09 40.57
C THR A 9 29.46 -1.88 39.49
N ALA A 10 29.55 -3.21 39.49
CA ALA A 10 28.83 -4.08 38.55
C ALA A 10 27.60 -4.77 39.18
N PHE A 11 27.11 -4.29 40.33
CA PHE A 11 25.94 -4.86 41.03
C PHE A 11 24.74 -3.89 41.11
N PHE A 12 24.81 -2.73 40.48
CA PHE A 12 23.73 -1.75 40.42
C PHE A 12 23.43 -1.41 38.95
N GLY A 13 22.48 -2.12 38.35
CA GLY A 13 22.08 -1.85 36.96
C GLY A 13 21.03 -2.79 36.40
N ALA A 14 20.88 -3.99 36.97
CA ALA A 14 19.72 -4.84 36.71
C ALA A 14 18.65 -4.57 37.77
N ILE A 15 18.12 -3.33 37.82
CA ILE A 15 16.74 -3.16 38.27
C ILE A 15 15.91 -3.78 37.15
N ILE A 16 15.76 -5.09 37.22
CA ILE A 16 14.67 -5.80 36.55
C ILE A 16 13.43 -5.07 37.05
N PHE A 17 12.80 -4.30 36.16
CA PHE A 17 11.44 -3.82 36.34
C PHE A 17 10.55 -5.08 36.43
N GLY A 18 10.55 -5.71 37.60
CA GLY A 18 9.67 -6.82 37.93
C GLY A 18 8.25 -6.32 37.71
N GLN A 19 7.59 -6.89 36.71
CA GLN A 19 6.20 -6.60 36.43
C GLN A 19 5.39 -7.07 37.64
N LYS A 20 4.74 -6.13 38.34
CA LYS A 20 3.90 -6.42 39.50
C LYS A 20 2.47 -6.68 39.02
N GLY A 21 2.12 -7.94 38.80
CA GLY A 21 0.74 -8.38 38.52
C GLY A 21 0.67 -9.64 37.66
N GLU A 22 -0.35 -10.46 37.88
CA GLU A 22 -0.63 -11.67 37.09
C GLU A 22 -1.34 -11.31 35.79
N ILE A 23 -0.96 -11.92 34.66
CA ILE A 23 -1.61 -11.66 33.37
C ILE A 23 -2.97 -12.36 33.36
N ILE A 24 -4.02 -11.59 33.11
CA ILE A 24 -5.39 -12.11 33.01
C ILE A 24 -5.94 -11.90 31.59
N PRO A 25 -6.55 -12.91 30.95
CA PRO A 25 -7.21 -12.72 29.66
C PRO A 25 -8.51 -11.93 29.86
N LEU A 26 -8.87 -11.10 28.87
CA LEU A 26 -10.12 -10.32 28.91
C LEU A 26 -11.35 -11.24 28.84
N SER A 27 -11.32 -12.24 27.97
CA SER A 27 -12.39 -13.20 27.71
C SER A 27 -11.79 -14.55 27.35
N GLN A 28 -12.58 -15.63 27.37
CA GLN A 28 -12.16 -16.90 26.75
C GLN A 28 -12.05 -16.81 25.22
N LYS A 29 -12.63 -15.77 24.62
CA LYS A 29 -12.62 -15.50 23.17
C LYS A 29 -11.40 -14.73 22.70
N VAL A 30 -10.72 -14.09 23.64
CA VAL A 30 -9.51 -13.29 23.44
C VAL A 30 -8.36 -14.06 24.07
N GLY A 31 -7.19 -14.02 23.46
CA GLY A 31 -6.00 -14.67 24.02
C GLY A 31 -5.52 -14.01 25.33
N LEU A 32 -4.26 -14.28 25.68
CA LEU A 32 -3.58 -13.57 26.78
C LEU A 32 -3.33 -12.09 26.46
N THR A 33 -3.44 -11.73 25.19
CA THR A 33 -3.37 -10.37 24.65
C THR A 33 -4.58 -10.13 23.77
N LEU A 34 -5.10 -8.91 23.82
CA LEU A 34 -6.10 -8.42 22.88
C LEU A 34 -5.36 -7.84 21.67
N ASP A 35 -5.51 -8.46 20.51
CA ASP A 35 -4.86 -8.01 19.27
C ASP A 35 -5.69 -6.93 18.56
N ALA A 36 -5.10 -6.20 17.62
CA ALA A 36 -5.77 -5.13 16.88
C ALA A 36 -7.05 -5.59 16.16
N GLU A 37 -7.01 -6.79 15.58
CA GLU A 37 -8.14 -7.41 14.87
C GLU A 37 -9.33 -7.64 15.82
N GLU A 38 -9.03 -8.18 17.00
CA GLU A 38 -10.01 -8.47 18.04
C GLU A 38 -10.53 -7.19 18.68
N ASN A 39 -9.66 -6.18 18.88
CA ASN A 39 -10.08 -4.87 19.37
C ASN A 39 -11.05 -4.18 18.41
N LEU A 40 -10.79 -4.25 17.11
CA LEU A 40 -11.67 -3.66 16.09
C LEU A 40 -13.01 -4.41 16.03
N PHE A 41 -12.98 -5.75 16.06
CA PHE A 41 -14.19 -6.57 16.00
C PHE A 41 -15.08 -6.39 17.24
N TYR A 42 -14.47 -6.46 18.44
CA TYR A 42 -15.21 -6.36 19.70
C TYR A 42 -15.42 -4.92 20.18
N ASN A 43 -14.79 -3.94 19.53
CA ASN A 43 -14.83 -2.51 19.85
C ASN A 43 -14.49 -2.20 21.32
N VAL A 44 -13.37 -2.77 21.82
CA VAL A 44 -12.98 -2.64 23.24
C VAL A 44 -12.37 -1.26 23.52
N TYR A 45 -11.45 -0.80 22.67
CA TYR A 45 -10.83 0.51 22.72
C TYR A 45 -11.12 1.28 21.42
N SER A 46 -12.07 2.20 21.49
CA SER A 46 -12.43 3.12 20.40
C SER A 46 -11.78 4.49 20.51
N ASP A 47 -11.17 4.79 21.66
CA ASP A 47 -10.57 6.09 21.98
C ASP A 47 -9.05 6.14 21.76
N ILE A 48 -8.46 5.06 21.26
CA ILE A 48 -7.02 4.92 21.05
C ILE A 48 -6.75 4.69 19.57
N ASP A 49 -6.33 5.76 18.90
CA ASP A 49 -5.84 5.68 17.53
C ASP A 49 -4.55 4.87 17.47
N GLY A 50 -4.43 4.00 16.47
CA GLY A 50 -3.23 3.19 16.27
C GLY A 50 -3.06 2.06 17.29
N PHE A 51 -4.15 1.56 17.88
CA PHE A 51 -4.12 0.41 18.77
C PHE A 51 -3.47 -0.82 18.10
N GLU A 52 -2.47 -1.40 18.76
CA GLU A 52 -1.77 -2.59 18.28
C GLU A 52 -2.11 -3.81 19.13
N SER A 53 -1.92 -3.70 20.45
CA SER A 53 -2.26 -4.76 21.38
C SER A 53 -2.52 -4.23 22.79
N ALA A 54 -3.24 -5.01 23.59
CA ALA A 54 -3.39 -4.76 25.01
C ALA A 54 -3.20 -6.03 25.84
N GLN A 55 -2.53 -5.86 26.98
CA GLN A 55 -2.37 -6.91 27.98
C GLN A 55 -2.87 -6.45 29.34
N PHE A 56 -3.73 -7.24 29.96
CA PHE A 56 -4.32 -6.94 31.26
C PHE A 56 -3.53 -7.64 32.37
N TYR A 57 -3.26 -6.90 33.44
CA TYR A 57 -2.55 -7.40 34.61
C TYR A 57 -3.39 -7.15 35.86
N GLU A 58 -3.68 -8.21 36.60
CA GLU A 58 -4.27 -8.08 37.94
C GLU A 58 -3.17 -7.69 38.92
N VAL A 59 -3.26 -6.48 39.45
CA VAL A 59 -2.29 -5.95 40.44
C VAL A 59 -2.81 -6.13 41.86
N SER A 60 -4.14 -6.18 42.03
CA SER A 60 -4.82 -6.56 43.27
C SER A 60 -6.26 -6.97 42.96
N ILE A 61 -6.94 -7.57 43.95
CA ILE A 61 -8.35 -8.01 43.88
C ILE A 61 -9.30 -6.91 43.35
N LYS A 62 -8.97 -5.63 43.55
CA LYS A 62 -9.81 -4.49 43.15
C LYS A 62 -9.30 -3.72 41.93
N THR A 63 -8.10 -4.04 41.42
CA THR A 63 -7.42 -3.21 40.42
C THR A 63 -6.74 -4.04 39.36
N VAL A 64 -7.10 -3.73 38.12
CA VAL A 64 -6.48 -4.24 36.90
C VAL A 64 -5.74 -3.09 36.22
N ILE A 65 -4.53 -3.35 35.72
CA ILE A 65 -3.79 -2.41 34.88
C ILE A 65 -3.71 -3.01 33.49
N THR A 66 -4.11 -2.25 32.48
CA THR A 66 -3.89 -2.61 31.09
C THR A 66 -2.66 -1.90 30.58
N ARG A 67 -1.73 -2.66 30.02
CA ARG A 67 -0.66 -2.13 29.18
C ARG A 67 -1.18 -2.12 27.76
N ILE A 68 -1.33 -0.93 27.19
CA ILE A 68 -1.82 -0.74 25.84
C ILE A 68 -0.64 -0.28 25.00
N THR A 69 -0.36 -1.04 23.97
CA THR A 69 0.66 -0.73 22.98
C THR A 69 -0.06 -0.15 21.78
N TYR A 70 0.35 1.04 21.37
CA TYR A 70 -0.25 1.77 20.27
C TYR A 70 0.83 2.54 19.53
N VAL A 71 0.60 2.76 18.25
CA VAL A 71 1.52 3.47 17.37
C VAL A 71 1.10 4.93 17.32
N GLN A 72 2.04 5.84 17.63
CA GLN A 72 1.80 7.28 17.56
C GLN A 72 3.07 8.01 17.10
N TYR A 73 3.01 8.69 15.96
CA TYR A 73 4.16 9.38 15.35
C TYR A 73 5.38 8.47 15.15
N ALA A 74 5.15 7.23 14.72
CA ALA A 74 6.11 6.22 14.26
C ALA A 74 6.68 5.33 15.30
N GLN A 75 6.29 5.61 16.52
CA GLN A 75 6.90 5.02 17.67
C GLN A 75 5.83 4.18 18.31
N GLN A 76 6.18 2.92 18.51
CA GLN A 76 5.44 2.05 19.39
C GLN A 76 5.53 2.65 20.79
N LYS A 77 4.41 3.17 21.26
CA LYS A 77 4.29 3.71 22.60
C LYS A 77 3.49 2.75 23.45
N THR A 78 3.82 2.76 24.73
CA THR A 78 3.12 1.98 25.72
C THR A 78 2.46 2.92 26.71
N SER A 79 1.14 2.86 26.78
CA SER A 79 0.37 3.51 27.84
C SER A 79 -0.06 2.47 28.87
N LYS A 80 -0.24 2.92 30.11
CA LYS A 80 -0.83 2.11 31.17
C LYS A 80 -2.12 2.76 31.60
N ARG A 81 -3.22 2.02 31.52
CA ARG A 81 -4.52 2.43 32.05
C ARG A 81 -4.87 1.60 33.26
N LYS A 82 -5.42 2.24 34.28
CA LYS A 82 -5.85 1.60 35.51
C LYS A 82 -7.36 1.47 35.48
N TYR A 83 -7.85 0.26 35.72
CA TYR A 83 -9.26 -0.06 35.83
C TYR A 83 -9.56 -0.61 37.22
N THR A 84 -10.74 -0.30 37.71
CA THR A 84 -11.35 -1.05 38.80
C THR A 84 -11.72 -2.45 38.29
N MET A 85 -11.77 -3.43 39.20
CA MET A 85 -12.21 -4.78 38.83
C MET A 85 -13.61 -4.78 38.20
N MET A 86 -14.50 -3.88 38.64
CA MET A 86 -15.84 -3.75 38.07
C MET A 86 -15.84 -3.25 36.62
N GLU A 87 -14.98 -2.27 36.30
CA GLU A 87 -14.83 -1.81 34.91
C GLU A 87 -14.25 -2.91 34.01
N PHE A 88 -13.28 -3.67 34.51
CA PHE A 88 -12.75 -4.83 33.80
C PHE A 88 -13.83 -5.89 33.53
N LEU A 89 -14.65 -6.23 34.52
CA LEU A 89 -15.74 -7.19 34.36
C LEU A 89 -16.80 -6.72 33.36
N ARG A 90 -17.09 -5.42 33.29
CA ARG A 90 -18.00 -4.85 32.27
C ARG A 90 -17.42 -4.97 30.86
N MET A 91 -16.13 -4.69 30.69
CA MET A 91 -15.45 -4.89 29.39
C MET A 91 -15.48 -6.36 29.00
N LYS A 92 -15.21 -7.26 29.94
CA LYS A 92 -15.30 -8.71 29.75
C LYS A 92 -16.70 -9.15 29.32
N GLU A 93 -17.74 -8.69 30.01
CA GLU A 93 -19.14 -9.01 29.67
C GLU A 93 -19.51 -8.53 28.26
N ALA A 94 -19.11 -7.31 27.89
CA ALA A 94 -19.36 -6.76 26.55
C ALA A 94 -18.73 -7.60 25.42
N VAL A 95 -17.57 -8.23 25.66
CA VAL A 95 -16.93 -9.17 24.73
C VAL A 95 -17.59 -10.55 24.78
N ASP A 96 -17.97 -11.02 25.97
CA ASP A 96 -18.57 -12.34 26.19
C ASP A 96 -19.96 -12.48 25.55
N VAL A 97 -20.70 -11.38 25.32
CA VAL A 97 -22.00 -11.40 24.62
C VAL A 97 -21.87 -11.47 23.09
N GLN A 98 -20.75 -11.04 22.52
CA GLN A 98 -20.53 -11.00 21.06
C GLN A 98 -20.15 -12.37 20.48
N PRO A 99 -20.31 -12.65 19.17
CA PRO A 99 -19.90 -13.94 18.60
C PRO A 99 -18.37 -14.16 18.65
N PHE A 100 -17.93 -15.41 18.47
CA PHE A 100 -16.50 -15.70 18.25
C PHE A 100 -16.05 -15.13 16.91
N ILE A 101 -14.88 -14.51 16.88
CA ILE A 101 -14.27 -14.02 15.64
C ILE A 101 -13.92 -15.21 14.73
N THR A 102 -14.43 -15.21 13.49
CA THR A 102 -14.09 -16.25 12.50
C THR A 102 -12.85 -15.87 11.70
N ALA A 103 -12.27 -16.83 10.96
CA ALA A 103 -11.15 -16.55 10.07
C ALA A 103 -11.54 -15.58 8.94
N GLU A 104 -12.78 -15.63 8.46
CA GLU A 104 -13.31 -14.69 7.46
C GLU A 104 -13.47 -13.29 8.04
N ASP A 105 -13.94 -13.16 9.28
CA ASP A 105 -14.02 -11.85 9.96
C ASP A 105 -12.62 -11.24 10.14
N ARG A 106 -11.62 -12.05 10.51
CA ARG A 106 -10.22 -11.60 10.57
C ARG A 106 -9.71 -11.13 9.21
N ARG A 107 -10.08 -11.81 8.12
CA ARG A 107 -9.72 -11.39 6.76
C ARG A 107 -10.38 -10.07 6.38
N MET A 108 -11.67 -9.90 6.65
CA MET A 108 -12.40 -8.65 6.40
C MET A 108 -11.80 -7.47 7.19
N VAL A 109 -11.40 -7.71 8.44
CA VAL A 109 -10.70 -6.71 9.25
C VAL A 109 -9.31 -6.40 8.70
N LYS A 110 -8.57 -7.41 8.24
CA LYS A 110 -7.26 -7.23 7.60
C LYS A 110 -7.34 -6.49 6.27
N GLU A 111 -8.40 -6.72 5.49
CA GLU A 111 -8.71 -5.97 4.26
C GLU A 111 -9.06 -4.50 4.57
N ASN A 112 -9.56 -4.19 5.77
CA ASN A 112 -9.72 -2.82 6.27
C ASN A 112 -8.40 -2.18 6.76
N LEU A 113 -7.27 -2.90 6.84
CA LEU A 113 -5.96 -2.35 7.22
C LEU A 113 -5.05 -2.18 5.98
N THR A 114 -5.58 -1.50 4.97
CA THR A 114 -4.96 -1.24 3.65
C THR A 114 -3.52 -0.72 3.78
N TYR A 115 -3.25 0.10 4.80
CA TYR A 115 -1.91 0.65 5.06
C TYR A 115 -0.80 -0.42 5.22
N LEU A 116 -1.09 -1.58 5.83
CA LEU A 116 -0.08 -2.61 6.12
C LEU A 116 0.47 -3.30 4.87
N GLN A 117 -0.31 -3.33 3.79
CA GLN A 117 0.09 -3.94 2.51
C GLN A 117 0.61 -2.91 1.51
N THR A 118 0.62 -1.62 1.87
CA THR A 118 0.97 -0.53 0.95
C THR A 118 2.35 -0.72 0.35
N ASP A 119 3.35 -1.03 1.18
CA ASP A 119 4.71 -1.23 0.71
C ASP A 119 4.81 -2.40 -0.28
N GLU A 120 4.18 -3.54 0.03
CA GLU A 120 4.17 -4.71 -0.83
C GLU A 120 3.43 -4.45 -2.15
N ILE A 121 2.30 -3.74 -2.09
CA ILE A 121 1.51 -3.39 -3.28
C ILE A 121 2.29 -2.42 -4.17
N LEU A 122 2.92 -1.39 -3.59
CA LEU A 122 3.67 -0.38 -4.34
C LEU A 122 4.97 -0.95 -4.93
N ASP A 123 5.66 -1.81 -4.19
CA ASP A 123 6.86 -2.52 -4.67
C ASP A 123 6.52 -3.53 -5.77
N GLY A 124 5.32 -4.12 -5.73
CA GLY A 124 4.79 -5.00 -6.76
C GLY A 124 4.36 -4.29 -8.06
N ILE A 125 4.30 -2.95 -8.10
CA ILE A 125 3.94 -2.24 -9.33
C ILE A 125 5.12 -2.27 -10.30
N GLN A 126 4.87 -2.75 -11.52
CA GLN A 126 5.88 -2.75 -12.57
C GLN A 126 6.42 -1.33 -12.85
N GLU A 127 7.75 -1.21 -12.88
CA GLU A 127 8.46 0.02 -13.28
C GLU A 127 8.15 0.39 -14.74
N ASP A 128 8.37 1.66 -15.08
CA ASP A 128 8.12 2.27 -16.38
C ASP A 128 6.66 2.27 -16.84
N GLN A 129 5.73 2.12 -15.90
CA GLN A 129 4.30 2.17 -16.17
C GLN A 129 3.71 3.57 -15.96
N TYR A 130 2.79 3.98 -16.85
CA TYR A 130 2.03 5.22 -16.67
C TYR A 130 1.02 5.09 -15.52
N VAL A 131 1.16 5.94 -14.51
CA VAL A 131 0.32 5.98 -13.31
C VAL A 131 -0.35 7.34 -13.15
N THR A 132 -1.44 7.35 -12.39
CA THR A 132 -2.09 8.59 -11.95
C THR A 132 -2.15 8.58 -10.45
N ILE A 133 -1.58 9.61 -9.84
CA ILE A 133 -1.57 9.80 -8.39
C ILE A 133 -2.48 10.96 -8.02
N HIS A 134 -3.30 10.76 -7.00
CA HIS A 134 -3.96 11.82 -6.27
C HIS A 134 -3.10 12.15 -5.06
N HIS A 135 -2.62 13.39 -5.00
CA HIS A 135 -1.82 13.89 -3.90
C HIS A 135 -2.73 14.38 -2.78
N ARG A 136 -2.31 14.25 -1.52
CA ARG A 136 -3.05 14.71 -0.33
C ARG A 136 -3.45 16.19 -0.39
N SER A 137 -2.70 17.01 -1.11
CA SER A 137 -3.04 18.42 -1.36
C SER A 137 -4.19 18.64 -2.36
N GLY A 138 -4.80 17.58 -2.90
CA GLY A 138 -5.80 17.63 -3.97
C GLY A 138 -5.22 17.75 -5.38
N ARG A 139 -3.89 17.80 -5.55
CA ARG A 139 -3.25 17.87 -6.88
C ARG A 139 -3.26 16.49 -7.53
N ARG A 140 -3.56 16.44 -8.82
CA ARG A 140 -3.44 15.22 -9.62
C ARG A 140 -2.11 15.19 -10.37
N ILE A 141 -1.31 14.17 -10.11
CA ILE A 141 0.00 13.97 -10.73
C ILE A 141 -0.13 12.81 -11.73
N ARG A 142 0.39 13.02 -12.93
CA ARG A 142 0.31 12.06 -14.03
C ARG A 142 1.68 11.91 -14.64
N GLY A 143 2.13 10.67 -14.79
CA GLY A 143 3.46 10.39 -15.31
C GLY A 143 3.80 8.91 -15.25
N THR A 144 5.05 8.60 -15.54
CA THR A 144 5.55 7.23 -15.53
C THR A 144 6.21 6.93 -14.18
N LEU A 145 5.77 5.88 -13.50
CA LEU A 145 6.44 5.39 -12.29
C LEU A 145 7.80 4.81 -12.69
N LYS A 146 8.87 5.42 -12.20
CA LYS A 146 10.24 4.96 -12.45
C LYS A 146 10.71 3.97 -11.39
N LYS A 147 10.44 4.29 -10.13
CA LYS A 147 10.88 3.48 -9.01
C LYS A 147 10.04 3.77 -7.78
N TYR A 148 9.83 2.73 -6.97
CA TYR A 148 9.42 2.87 -5.59
C TYR A 148 10.60 2.42 -4.70
N SER A 149 11.12 3.32 -3.86
CA SER A 149 12.17 2.98 -2.89
C SER A 149 12.20 3.97 -1.74
N ASP A 150 12.59 3.51 -0.55
CA ASP A 150 12.71 4.35 0.65
C ASP A 150 11.42 5.13 0.96
N LYS A 151 10.26 4.50 0.75
CA LYS A 151 8.93 5.12 0.88
C LYS A 151 8.68 6.34 -0.02
N MET A 152 9.38 6.40 -1.16
CA MET A 152 9.24 7.46 -2.16
C MET A 152 8.89 6.89 -3.52
N LEU A 153 7.85 7.44 -4.13
CA LEU A 153 7.46 7.20 -5.51
C LEU A 153 8.18 8.21 -6.42
N ALA A 154 9.04 7.73 -7.32
CA ALA A 154 9.68 8.54 -8.34
C ALA A 154 8.85 8.54 -9.63
N ILE A 155 8.24 9.67 -9.96
CA ILE A 155 7.33 9.81 -11.10
C ILE A 155 7.95 10.73 -12.15
N GLN A 156 8.20 10.19 -13.34
CA GLN A 156 8.61 10.98 -14.49
C GLN A 156 7.39 11.67 -15.09
N THR A 157 7.27 12.98 -14.86
CA THR A 157 6.31 13.84 -15.55
C THR A 157 6.95 14.37 -16.86
N PRO A 158 6.17 15.02 -17.76
CA PRO A 158 6.72 15.62 -18.97
C PRO A 158 7.80 16.69 -18.72
N VAL A 159 7.77 17.33 -17.55
CA VAL A 159 8.63 18.49 -17.23
C VAL A 159 9.76 18.12 -16.28
N SER A 160 9.52 17.21 -15.32
CA SER A 160 10.52 16.85 -14.31
C SER A 160 10.26 15.49 -13.67
N LEU A 161 11.25 14.98 -12.95
CA LEU A 161 11.11 13.82 -12.07
C LEU A 161 10.60 14.31 -10.69
N GLU A 162 9.32 14.06 -10.39
CA GLU A 162 8.73 14.35 -9.08
C GLU A 162 8.94 13.15 -8.15
N LYS A 163 9.38 13.42 -6.91
CA LYS A 163 9.46 12.41 -5.84
C LYS A 163 8.36 12.68 -4.83
N ILE A 164 7.48 11.71 -4.63
CA ILE A 164 6.30 11.83 -3.76
C ILE A 164 6.43 10.78 -2.67
N PRO A 165 6.40 11.16 -1.39
CA PRO A 165 6.35 10.17 -0.32
C PRO A 165 4.99 9.47 -0.27
N ILE A 166 4.94 8.23 0.22
CA ILE A 166 3.68 7.47 0.27
C ILE A 166 2.61 8.17 1.11
N TRP A 167 2.99 8.82 2.21
CA TRP A 167 2.04 9.52 3.10
C TRP A 167 1.40 10.76 2.47
N ASP A 168 1.88 11.21 1.31
CA ASP A 168 1.23 12.27 0.55
C ASP A 168 0.46 11.72 -0.67
N MET A 169 0.42 10.39 -0.85
CA MET A 169 -0.32 9.70 -1.91
C MET A 169 -1.68 9.22 -1.40
N GLU A 170 -2.73 9.98 -1.70
CA GLU A 170 -4.12 9.60 -1.39
C GLU A 170 -4.56 8.39 -2.23
N SER A 171 -4.18 8.37 -3.51
CA SER A 171 -4.44 7.20 -4.35
C SER A 171 -3.50 7.09 -5.52
N ILE A 172 -3.37 5.87 -6.03
CA ILE A 172 -2.63 5.55 -7.24
C ILE A 172 -3.45 4.63 -8.13
N SER A 173 -3.55 4.99 -9.40
CA SER A 173 -4.09 4.14 -10.46
C SER A 173 -2.94 3.51 -11.23
N TYR A 174 -2.92 2.17 -11.27
CA TYR A 174 -1.89 1.39 -11.95
C TYR A 174 -2.51 0.18 -12.66
N ARG A 175 -1.70 -0.59 -13.39
CA ARG A 175 -2.09 -1.88 -13.98
C ARG A 175 -1.21 -2.96 -13.39
N GLU A 176 -1.82 -4.05 -12.95
CA GLU A 176 -1.10 -5.18 -12.32
C GLU A 176 -0.49 -6.10 -13.38
N SER A 177 -1.15 -6.24 -14.53
CA SER A 177 -0.64 -6.99 -15.66
C SER A 177 -1.16 -6.42 -16.96
N ILE A 178 -0.29 -6.42 -17.98
CA ILE A 178 -0.67 -6.11 -19.35
C ILE A 178 -1.23 -7.39 -19.95
N LYS A 179 -2.54 -7.42 -20.21
CA LYS A 179 -3.18 -8.56 -20.86
C LYS A 179 -2.77 -8.60 -22.33
N ASN A 180 -2.00 -9.62 -22.71
CA ASN A 180 -1.68 -9.87 -24.11
C ASN A 180 -2.92 -10.43 -24.83
N ARG A 181 -3.46 -9.66 -25.78
CA ARG A 181 -4.59 -10.08 -26.61
C ARG A 181 -4.10 -10.50 -28.00
N SER A 182 -3.44 -11.65 -28.08
CA SER A 182 -2.85 -12.17 -29.34
C SER A 182 -3.83 -12.22 -30.52
N SER A 183 -5.14 -12.38 -30.29
CA SER A 183 -6.15 -12.31 -31.36
C SER A 183 -6.17 -10.98 -32.14
N TRP A 184 -5.70 -9.89 -31.52
CA TRP A 184 -5.62 -8.55 -32.12
C TRP A 184 -4.28 -8.24 -32.76
N GLU A 185 -3.30 -9.15 -32.69
CA GLU A 185 -1.96 -8.96 -33.25
C GLU A 185 -2.01 -8.74 -34.76
N TYR A 186 -2.43 -9.75 -35.53
CA TYR A 186 -2.53 -9.62 -37.00
C TYR A 186 -3.48 -8.49 -37.47
N PRO A 187 -4.67 -8.29 -36.88
CA PRO A 187 -5.52 -7.16 -37.23
C PRO A 187 -4.82 -5.81 -37.04
N LEU A 188 -4.10 -5.58 -35.95
CA LEU A 188 -3.44 -4.30 -35.69
C LEU A 188 -2.25 -4.06 -36.62
N TYR A 189 -1.51 -5.10 -36.99
CA TYR A 189 -0.47 -4.99 -38.02
C TYR A 189 -1.07 -4.63 -39.38
N ALA A 190 -2.19 -5.26 -39.76
CA ALA A 190 -2.88 -4.93 -41.01
C ALA A 190 -3.41 -3.49 -41.01
N PHE A 191 -4.03 -3.04 -39.92
CA PHE A 191 -4.48 -1.64 -39.80
C PHE A 191 -3.32 -0.66 -39.86
N SER A 192 -2.20 -0.95 -39.19
CA SER A 192 -1.02 -0.10 -39.20
C SER A 192 -0.40 0.00 -40.61
N ALA A 193 -0.35 -1.12 -41.35
CA ALA A 193 0.08 -1.13 -42.76
C ALA A 193 -0.81 -0.27 -43.65
N LEU A 194 -2.14 -0.38 -43.48
CA LEU A 194 -3.12 0.43 -44.22
C LEU A 194 -3.02 1.91 -43.87
N ALA A 195 -2.76 2.25 -42.60
CA ALA A 195 -2.51 3.62 -42.17
C ALA A 195 -1.24 4.18 -42.82
N GLY A 196 -0.16 3.41 -42.88
CA GLY A 196 1.06 3.78 -43.58
C GLY A 196 0.85 3.99 -45.08
N LEU A 197 0.03 3.15 -45.72
CA LEU A 197 -0.40 3.36 -47.11
C LEU A 197 -1.20 4.64 -47.30
N ALA A 198 -2.14 4.94 -46.41
CA ALA A 198 -2.95 6.16 -46.48
C ALA A 198 -2.09 7.43 -46.33
N LEU A 199 -1.11 7.41 -45.41
CA LEU A 199 -0.15 8.51 -45.26
C LEU A 199 0.71 8.69 -46.52
N ALA A 200 1.19 7.59 -47.11
CA ALA A 200 1.92 7.64 -48.37
C ALA A 200 1.06 8.17 -49.53
N GLU A 201 -0.23 7.83 -49.57
CA GLU A 201 -1.14 8.36 -50.58
C GLU A 201 -1.38 9.86 -50.42
N GLY A 202 -1.57 10.34 -49.17
CA GLY A 202 -1.64 11.78 -48.90
C GLY A 202 -0.36 12.51 -49.30
N TRP A 203 0.80 11.90 -49.08
CA TRP A 203 2.09 12.44 -49.54
C TRP A 203 2.19 12.49 -51.07
N ASN A 204 1.73 11.45 -51.76
CA ASN A 204 1.69 11.38 -53.22
C ASN A 204 0.75 12.45 -53.80
N GLU A 205 -0.40 12.69 -53.18
CA GLU A 205 -1.35 13.72 -53.61
C GLU A 205 -0.76 15.13 -53.46
N GLN A 206 -0.02 15.37 -52.38
CA GLN A 206 0.65 16.64 -52.11
C GLN A 206 1.83 16.90 -53.06
N THR A 207 2.67 15.89 -53.32
CA THR A 207 3.93 16.07 -54.08
C THR A 207 3.79 15.79 -55.58
N ARG A 208 2.73 15.08 -55.99
CA ARG A 208 2.41 14.68 -57.38
C ARG A 208 3.62 14.10 -58.15
N PRO A 209 4.28 13.06 -57.63
CA PRO A 209 5.48 12.49 -58.25
C PRO A 209 5.12 11.60 -59.46
N TYR A 210 6.14 11.17 -60.22
CA TYR A 210 5.97 10.21 -61.32
C TYR A 210 5.46 8.85 -60.82
N ILE A 211 4.81 8.08 -61.71
CA ILE A 211 4.11 6.84 -61.37
C ILE A 211 4.97 5.80 -60.64
N ASP A 212 6.25 5.66 -61.00
CA ASP A 212 7.17 4.74 -60.33
C ASP A 212 7.44 5.15 -58.88
N SER A 213 7.55 6.46 -58.64
CA SER A 213 7.74 7.01 -57.29
C SER A 213 6.48 6.87 -56.44
N ILE A 214 5.27 6.98 -57.04
CA ILE A 214 4.00 6.74 -56.34
C ILE A 214 3.98 5.32 -55.75
N TRP A 215 4.34 4.31 -56.55
CA TRP A 215 4.41 2.92 -56.08
C TRP A 215 5.51 2.71 -55.04
N HIS A 216 6.68 3.34 -55.22
CA HIS A 216 7.75 3.30 -54.24
C HIS A 216 7.30 3.83 -52.87
N TYR A 217 6.66 5.01 -52.83
CA TYR A 217 6.17 5.60 -51.58
C TYR A 217 5.06 4.79 -50.94
N ARG A 218 4.13 4.21 -51.72
CA ARG A 218 3.11 3.30 -51.20
C ARG A 218 3.74 2.07 -50.52
N PHE A 219 4.68 1.42 -51.19
CA PHE A 219 5.38 0.26 -50.62
C PHE A 219 6.13 0.63 -49.34
N LEU A 220 6.87 1.75 -49.36
CA LEU A 220 7.61 2.24 -48.20
C LEU A 220 6.66 2.60 -47.04
N GLY A 221 5.52 3.23 -47.32
CA GLY A 221 4.48 3.52 -46.35
C GLY A 221 3.88 2.27 -45.72
N ALA A 222 3.50 1.28 -46.54
CA ALA A 222 2.98 -0.01 -46.07
C ALA A 222 3.99 -0.73 -45.16
N MET A 223 5.26 -0.80 -45.59
CA MET A 223 6.33 -1.44 -44.83
C MET A 223 6.60 -0.72 -43.51
N SER A 224 6.66 0.61 -43.53
CA SER A 224 6.83 1.43 -42.32
C SER A 224 5.66 1.22 -41.35
N GLY A 225 4.43 1.16 -41.88
CA GLY A 225 3.22 0.84 -41.12
C GLY A 225 3.27 -0.56 -40.49
N LEU A 226 3.71 -1.58 -41.23
CA LEU A 226 3.89 -2.93 -40.69
C LEU A 226 4.92 -2.97 -39.55
N LEU A 227 6.07 -2.32 -39.72
CA LEU A 227 7.11 -2.25 -38.68
C LEU A 227 6.58 -1.56 -37.42
N ALA A 228 5.83 -0.47 -37.57
CA ALA A 228 5.16 0.23 -36.48
C ALA A 228 4.00 -0.57 -35.84
N GLY A 229 3.51 -1.62 -36.51
CA GLY A 229 2.42 -2.47 -36.02
C GLY A 229 2.73 -3.18 -34.70
N SER A 230 4.01 -3.50 -34.46
CA SER A 230 4.48 -4.08 -33.19
C SER A 230 4.25 -3.14 -32.00
N GLU A 231 4.63 -1.86 -32.16
CA GLU A 231 4.44 -0.81 -31.15
C GLU A 231 2.96 -0.49 -30.94
N ALA A 232 2.19 -0.45 -32.05
CA ALA A 232 0.74 -0.26 -32.00
C ALA A 232 0.05 -1.38 -31.22
N PHE A 233 0.48 -2.64 -31.42
CA PHE A 233 -0.03 -3.80 -30.68
C PHE A 233 0.30 -3.74 -29.19
N GLN A 234 1.55 -3.42 -28.84
CA GLN A 234 1.95 -3.26 -27.44
C GLN A 234 1.15 -2.15 -26.76
N THR A 235 1.03 -0.99 -27.42
CA THR A 235 0.23 0.16 -26.94
C THR A 235 -1.23 -0.24 -26.76
N PHE A 236 -1.82 -0.98 -27.70
CA PHE A 236 -3.20 -1.46 -27.58
C PHE A 236 -3.40 -2.36 -26.37
N ASN A 237 -2.48 -3.31 -26.14
CA ASN A 237 -2.54 -4.18 -24.97
C ASN A 237 -2.44 -3.38 -23.67
N VAL A 238 -1.56 -2.37 -23.61
CA VAL A 238 -1.45 -1.46 -22.46
C VAL A 238 -2.74 -0.67 -22.25
N LEU A 239 -3.33 -0.09 -23.29
CA LEU A 239 -4.53 0.74 -23.18
C LEU A 239 -5.77 -0.06 -22.77
N THR A 240 -5.96 -1.24 -23.37
CA THR A 240 -7.15 -2.09 -23.18
C THR A 240 -7.07 -3.00 -21.95
N SER A 241 -5.92 -3.07 -21.29
CA SER A 241 -5.81 -3.73 -19.99
C SER A 241 -6.71 -3.03 -18.95
N PRO A 242 -7.15 -3.70 -17.89
CA PRO A 242 -7.86 -3.05 -16.79
C PRO A 242 -6.89 -2.19 -15.96
N LYS A 243 -7.40 -1.13 -15.35
CA LYS A 243 -6.68 -0.35 -14.33
C LYS A 243 -7.15 -0.82 -12.96
N LYS A 244 -6.22 -1.04 -12.04
CA LYS A 244 -6.49 -1.16 -10.61
C LYS A 244 -6.33 0.21 -9.94
N TYR A 245 -7.08 0.39 -8.87
CA TYR A 245 -7.08 1.60 -8.05
C TYR A 245 -6.73 1.20 -6.64
N PHE A 246 -5.76 1.89 -6.06
CA PHE A 246 -5.36 1.75 -4.67
C PHE A 246 -5.47 3.12 -4.02
N ALA A 247 -6.10 3.19 -2.84
CA ALA A 247 -6.31 4.43 -2.12
C ALA A 247 -6.03 4.22 -0.63
N LEU A 248 -5.57 5.30 -0.01
CA LEU A 248 -5.28 5.39 1.40
C LEU A 248 -6.18 6.47 2.01
N THR A 249 -6.71 6.17 3.19
CA THR A 249 -7.41 7.19 3.99
C THR A 249 -6.40 8.18 4.58
N PRO A 250 -6.82 9.39 4.98
CA PRO A 250 -5.95 10.35 5.67
C PRO A 250 -5.26 9.78 6.90
N GLU A 251 -5.97 8.94 7.66
CA GLU A 251 -5.45 8.27 8.85
C GLU A 251 -4.35 7.26 8.50
N GLU A 252 -4.53 6.49 7.43
CA GLU A 252 -3.54 5.54 6.92
C GLU A 252 -2.31 6.22 6.33
N MET A 253 -2.50 7.32 5.61
CA MET A 253 -1.40 8.16 5.12
C MET A 253 -0.53 8.67 6.28
N ASP A 254 -1.16 9.17 7.35
CA ASP A 254 -0.42 9.66 8.52
C ASP A 254 0.36 8.53 9.23
N ARG A 255 -0.18 7.30 9.25
CA ARG A 255 0.53 6.11 9.76
C ARG A 255 1.73 5.68 8.91
N LEU A 256 1.84 6.09 7.65
CA LEU A 256 2.93 5.69 6.74
C LEU A 256 4.15 6.62 6.80
N LYS A 257 4.01 7.79 7.44
CA LYS A 257 5.10 8.77 7.66
C LYS A 257 6.21 8.27 8.60
N GLU A 258 5.99 7.08 9.13
CA GLU A 258 6.54 6.52 10.32
C GLU A 258 7.52 5.38 10.03
#